data_AF-A0A5C7Z2R4-F1
#
_entry.id   AF-A0A5C7Z2R4-F1
#
_cell.length_a   1.000
_cell.length_b   1.000
_cell.length_c   1.000
_cell.angle_alpha   90.00
_cell.angle_beta   90.00
_cell.angle_gamma   90.00
#
_symmetry.space_group_name_H-M   'P 1'
#
loop_
_entity.id
_entity.type
_entity.pdbx_description
1 polymer ?
#
loop_
_entity_poly.entity_id
_entity_poly.type
_entity_poly.pdbx_seq_one_letter_code
_entity_poly.pdbx_strand_id
1 'polypeptide(L)'
;MCGILAIIGKGKEATLVQQLSKRMSHRGPDESDIHVTEKGHILAHERLSIVDLHTGKQPIQGTDSAWMVHNGEIYNHKKLRETTLKHHTFRTTSDSEVIVHLYEEFGYDFCDMLDGIFALVVIDGDDYIVARDPLGVKPLYYGMDERGRLYFASEMKAITDQCKSFSTCPPGHYYTEKTGFVKYYKPEWEAHEKAVEKLDLQALQSSLTQAVEKRLMCDVSFGVLLSGGLDSSLIASITSRLLEGSGQELHSFSIGLDASAPDLVAAKKVADFIGTTH
;
A
#
# COMPACT_ATOMS: atom_id res chain seq x y z
N MET A 1 -0.21 -4.57 -7.70
CA MET A 1 0.41 -3.91 -6.53
C MET A 1 1.73 -3.33 -6.99
N CYS A 2 2.14 -2.11 -6.66
CA CYS A 2 3.39 -1.55 -7.17
C CYS A 2 4.67 -2.20 -6.58
N GLY A 3 5.82 -1.92 -7.19
CA GLY A 3 7.16 -2.18 -6.66
C GLY A 3 7.87 -0.87 -6.33
N ILE A 4 8.45 -0.74 -5.14
CA ILE A 4 9.31 0.40 -4.79
C ILE A 4 10.73 -0.06 -4.55
N LEU A 5 11.69 0.79 -4.91
CA LEU A 5 13.10 0.68 -4.56
C LEU A 5 13.65 2.07 -4.20
N ALA A 6 14.16 2.23 -2.99
CA ALA A 6 14.86 3.43 -2.56
C ALA A 6 16.29 3.08 -2.12
N ILE A 7 17.25 3.93 -2.48
CA ILE A 7 18.64 3.83 -2.04
C ILE A 7 19.05 5.14 -1.41
N ILE A 8 19.33 5.09 -0.10
CA ILE A 8 19.83 6.22 0.67
C ILE A 8 21.35 6.20 0.63
N GLY A 9 21.92 7.04 -0.25
CA GLY A 9 23.33 7.38 -0.26
C GLY A 9 23.90 7.51 -1.68
N LYS A 10 25.03 8.23 -1.80
CA LYS A 10 25.61 8.65 -3.08
C LYS A 10 26.34 7.52 -3.84
N GLY A 11 26.54 7.74 -5.13
CA GLY A 11 27.48 6.96 -5.96
C GLY A 11 26.98 5.57 -6.36
N LYS A 12 25.65 5.40 -6.48
CA LYS A 12 25.08 4.31 -7.27
C LYS A 12 24.70 4.82 -8.65
N GLU A 13 25.04 4.03 -9.65
CA GLU A 13 24.66 4.30 -11.04
C GLU A 13 23.16 4.11 -11.23
N ALA A 14 22.47 5.11 -11.78
CA ALA A 14 21.03 5.07 -12.01
C ALA A 14 20.63 3.87 -12.89
N THR A 15 21.47 3.49 -13.87
CA THR A 15 21.27 2.33 -14.74
C THR A 15 21.23 1.01 -13.97
N LEU A 16 22.08 0.85 -12.96
CA LEU A 16 22.04 -0.32 -12.07
C LEU A 16 20.74 -0.31 -11.25
N VAL A 17 20.34 0.84 -10.71
CA VAL A 17 19.09 0.92 -9.92
C VAL A 17 17.87 0.58 -10.76
N GLN A 18 17.80 1.02 -12.02
CA GLN A 18 16.76 0.62 -12.96
C GLN A 18 16.73 -0.91 -13.17
N GLN A 19 17.89 -1.56 -13.32
CA GLN A 19 17.96 -3.02 -13.45
C GLN A 19 17.46 -3.74 -12.18
N LEU A 20 17.77 -3.20 -11.00
CA LEU A 20 17.29 -3.75 -9.72
C LEU A 20 15.78 -3.56 -9.55
N SER A 21 15.27 -2.36 -9.89
CA SER A 21 13.82 -2.05 -9.87
C SER A 21 13.04 -2.99 -10.79
N LYS A 22 13.56 -3.22 -12.01
CA LYS A 22 12.94 -4.10 -13.01
C LYS A 22 12.77 -5.55 -12.54
N ARG A 23 13.51 -6.01 -11.54
CA ARG A 23 13.27 -7.33 -10.91
C ARG A 23 11.90 -7.42 -10.25
N MET A 24 11.21 -6.30 -10.05
CA MET A 24 9.87 -6.19 -9.47
C MET A 24 8.81 -5.74 -10.49
N SER A 25 9.11 -5.70 -11.79
CA SER A 25 8.18 -5.22 -12.82
C SER A 25 6.90 -6.06 -12.91
N HIS A 26 6.90 -7.32 -12.44
CA HIS A 26 5.68 -8.14 -12.35
C HIS A 26 4.66 -7.60 -11.35
N ARG A 27 5.10 -6.76 -10.42
CA ARG A 27 4.22 -6.07 -9.47
C ARG A 27 3.50 -4.92 -10.18
N GLY A 28 4.27 -4.08 -10.87
CA GLY A 28 3.79 -2.90 -11.59
C GLY A 28 4.16 -2.93 -13.07
N PRO A 29 3.33 -3.55 -13.92
CA PRO A 29 3.64 -3.74 -15.34
C PRO A 29 3.36 -2.51 -16.22
N ASP A 30 2.66 -1.49 -15.71
CA ASP A 30 2.11 -0.41 -16.53
C ASP A 30 3.15 0.67 -16.83
N GLU A 31 3.92 1.08 -15.81
CA GLU A 31 4.91 2.15 -15.94
C GLU A 31 6.11 1.91 -15.00
N SER A 32 7.27 2.46 -15.37
CA SER A 32 8.47 2.48 -14.53
C SER A 32 9.09 3.87 -14.56
N ASP A 33 9.54 4.37 -13.41
CA ASP A 33 10.26 5.63 -13.33
C ASP A 33 11.33 5.61 -12.23
N ILE A 34 12.28 6.54 -12.35
CA ILE A 34 13.37 6.74 -11.41
C ILE A 34 13.65 8.23 -11.21
N HIS A 35 13.86 8.62 -9.97
CA HIS A 35 14.30 9.95 -9.59
C HIS A 35 15.61 9.86 -8.81
N VAL A 36 16.60 10.66 -9.21
CA VAL A 36 17.85 10.86 -8.48
C VAL A 36 17.80 12.25 -7.86
N THR A 37 17.76 12.30 -6.53
CA THR A 37 17.73 13.55 -5.77
C THR A 37 19.04 14.32 -5.92
N GLU A 38 19.06 15.62 -5.61
CA GLU A 38 20.27 16.44 -5.62
C GLU A 38 21.37 15.93 -4.67
N LYS A 39 20.96 15.26 -3.59
CA LYS A 39 21.86 14.61 -2.63
C LYS A 39 22.29 13.21 -3.08
N GLY A 40 21.85 12.74 -4.23
CA GLY A 40 22.25 11.47 -4.83
C GLY A 40 21.59 10.24 -4.22
N HIS A 41 20.55 10.40 -3.40
CA HIS A 41 19.60 9.34 -3.09
C HIS A 41 18.74 9.03 -4.31
N ILE A 42 18.27 7.79 -4.41
CA ILE A 42 17.57 7.31 -5.60
C ILE A 42 16.24 6.69 -5.20
N LEU A 43 15.17 7.06 -5.89
CA LEU A 43 13.83 6.51 -5.76
C LEU A 43 13.44 5.89 -7.11
N ALA A 44 13.01 4.64 -7.12
CA ALA A 44 12.49 3.95 -8.30
C ALA A 44 11.16 3.28 -7.98
N HIS A 45 10.27 3.24 -8.98
CA HIS A 45 8.93 2.73 -8.82
C HIS A 45 8.47 1.97 -10.08
N GLU A 46 7.87 0.80 -9.87
CA GLU A 46 7.16 0.00 -10.87
C GLU A 46 5.67 0.07 -10.57
N ARG A 47 4.87 0.61 -11.49
CA ARG A 47 3.47 1.01 -11.26
C ARG A 47 2.47 -0.01 -11.78
N LEU A 48 1.50 -0.36 -10.93
CA LEU A 48 0.20 -0.88 -11.36
C LEU A 48 -0.83 0.23 -11.12
N SER A 49 -1.43 0.73 -12.18
CA SER A 49 -2.33 1.87 -12.17
C SER A 49 -3.74 1.45 -11.76
N ILE A 50 -4.09 1.69 -10.48
CA ILE A 50 -5.40 1.36 -9.89
C ILE A 50 -6.25 2.61 -9.64
N VAL A 51 -5.63 3.67 -9.11
CA VAL A 51 -6.24 4.99 -8.86
C VAL A 51 -5.43 6.03 -9.61
N ASP A 52 -6.12 6.95 -10.27
CA ASP A 52 -5.56 8.03 -11.10
C ASP A 52 -4.65 7.51 -12.21
N LEU A 53 -5.24 6.95 -13.27
CA LEU A 53 -4.50 6.28 -14.34
C LEU A 53 -3.53 7.21 -15.11
N HIS A 54 -3.72 8.52 -15.04
CA HIS A 54 -3.01 9.47 -15.89
C HIS A 54 -1.96 10.32 -15.16
N THR A 55 -2.25 10.78 -13.94
CA THR A 55 -1.37 11.70 -13.22
C THR A 55 -0.66 11.07 -12.02
N GLY A 56 -1.06 9.86 -11.61
CA GLY A 56 -0.52 9.17 -10.44
C GLY A 56 0.84 8.50 -10.63
N LYS A 57 1.67 9.00 -11.56
CA LYS A 57 3.02 8.47 -11.80
C LYS A 57 3.93 8.79 -10.60
N GLN A 58 4.75 7.82 -10.20
CA GLN A 58 5.69 7.96 -9.09
C GLN A 58 7.13 7.73 -9.58
N PRO A 59 8.16 8.34 -8.97
CA PRO A 59 8.12 9.13 -7.72
C PRO A 59 7.32 10.44 -7.81
N ILE A 60 6.59 10.80 -6.74
CA ILE A 60 5.80 12.04 -6.67
C ILE A 60 6.59 13.07 -5.84
N GLN A 61 6.79 14.26 -6.40
CA GLN A 61 7.35 15.40 -5.67
C GLN A 61 6.28 16.05 -4.78
N GLY A 62 6.68 16.66 -3.67
CA GLY A 62 5.87 17.55 -2.84
C GLY A 62 5.88 18.99 -3.36
N THR A 63 5.51 19.94 -2.52
CA THR A 63 5.54 21.37 -2.89
C THR A 63 6.95 21.83 -3.26
N ASP A 64 7.96 21.43 -2.48
CA ASP A 64 9.34 21.88 -2.64
C ASP A 64 10.30 20.73 -3.01
N SER A 65 11.17 20.31 -2.09
CA SER A 65 12.27 19.37 -2.34
C SER A 65 11.96 17.92 -1.98
N ALA A 66 10.83 17.65 -1.30
CA ALA A 66 10.45 16.31 -0.89
C ALA A 66 10.00 15.45 -2.08
N TRP A 67 10.41 14.18 -2.11
CA TRP A 67 10.00 13.18 -3.08
C TRP A 67 9.57 11.90 -2.40
N MET A 68 8.56 11.24 -2.95
CA MET A 68 7.95 10.05 -2.36
C MET A 68 7.74 8.93 -3.36
N VAL A 69 7.95 7.70 -2.90
CA VAL A 69 7.43 6.48 -3.53
C VAL A 69 6.58 5.70 -2.52
N HIS A 70 5.54 5.06 -3.03
CA HIS A 70 4.50 4.40 -2.27
C HIS A 70 3.96 3.19 -3.06
N ASN A 71 3.96 2.03 -2.42
CA ASN A 71 3.22 0.86 -2.85
C ASN A 71 2.10 0.61 -1.85
N GLY A 72 0.86 0.92 -2.23
CA GLY A 72 -0.27 0.82 -1.33
C GLY A 72 -1.53 1.52 -1.84
N GLU A 73 -2.51 1.62 -0.94
CA GLU A 73 -3.74 2.38 -1.12
C GLU A 73 -4.05 3.14 0.18
N ILE A 74 -4.21 4.46 0.11
CA ILE A 74 -4.61 5.33 1.23
C ILE A 74 -6.11 5.63 1.13
N TYR A 75 -6.94 4.84 1.82
CA TYR A 75 -8.39 4.88 1.71
C TYR A 75 -9.01 6.21 2.18
N ASN A 76 -8.37 6.90 3.14
CA ASN A 76 -8.84 8.20 3.64
C ASN A 76 -8.25 9.41 2.89
N HIS A 77 -7.62 9.24 1.72
CA HIS A 77 -6.94 10.33 1.02
C HIS A 77 -7.84 11.53 0.69
N LYS A 78 -9.12 11.29 0.30
CA LYS A 78 -10.08 12.38 0.03
C LYS A 78 -10.37 13.21 1.28
N LYS A 79 -10.62 12.53 2.41
CA LYS A 79 -10.82 13.19 3.71
C LYS A 79 -9.60 14.00 4.11
N LEU A 80 -8.38 13.47 3.92
CA LEU A 80 -7.14 14.19 4.21
C LEU A 80 -6.99 15.45 3.35
N ARG A 81 -7.27 15.36 2.04
CA ARG A 81 -7.27 16.49 1.10
C ARG A 81 -8.25 17.59 1.51
N GLU A 82 -9.46 17.22 1.95
CA GLU A 82 -10.52 18.16 2.32
C GLU A 82 -10.35 18.77 3.71
N THR A 83 -9.56 18.16 4.59
CA THR A 83 -9.42 18.57 5.99
C THR A 83 -8.00 19.01 6.32
N THR A 84 -7.14 18.06 6.70
CA THR A 84 -5.76 18.28 7.14
C THR A 84 -4.94 19.04 6.11
N LEU A 85 -5.08 18.68 4.84
CA LEU A 85 -4.24 19.19 3.75
C LEU A 85 -4.98 20.20 2.85
N LYS A 86 -6.08 20.80 3.34
CA LYS A 86 -6.94 21.71 2.54
C LYS A 86 -6.21 22.91 1.92
N HIS A 87 -5.04 23.25 2.44
CA HIS A 87 -4.22 24.37 1.98
C HIS A 87 -3.14 23.95 0.97
N HIS A 88 -2.93 22.64 0.76
CA HIS A 88 -1.98 22.15 -0.23
C HIS A 88 -2.60 22.16 -1.63
N THR A 89 -1.75 22.45 -2.62
CA THR A 89 -2.12 22.33 -4.03
C THR A 89 -1.64 20.98 -4.55
N PHE A 90 -2.58 20.09 -4.82
CA PHE A 90 -2.31 18.76 -5.37
C PHE A 90 -2.17 18.82 -6.89
N ARG A 91 -1.21 18.07 -7.42
CA ARG A 91 -0.94 17.95 -8.86
C ARG A 91 -1.47 16.65 -9.46
N THR A 92 -1.91 15.72 -8.61
CA THR A 92 -2.47 14.43 -9.01
C THR A 92 -3.80 14.19 -8.29
N THR A 93 -4.60 13.26 -8.82
CA THR A 93 -5.77 12.73 -8.10
C THR A 93 -5.45 11.43 -7.35
N SER A 94 -4.22 10.92 -7.48
CA SER A 94 -3.73 9.72 -6.78
C SER A 94 -3.89 9.83 -5.26
N ASP A 95 -4.30 8.73 -4.65
CA ASP A 95 -4.33 8.57 -3.20
C ASP A 95 -2.95 8.76 -2.55
N SER A 96 -1.88 8.51 -3.30
CA SER A 96 -0.50 8.51 -2.80
C SER A 96 0.03 9.91 -2.46
N GLU A 97 -0.38 10.95 -3.18
CA GLU A 97 0.20 12.31 -3.04
C GLU A 97 -0.05 12.93 -1.66
N VAL A 98 -1.06 12.50 -0.91
CA VAL A 98 -1.28 12.98 0.47
C VAL A 98 -0.09 12.66 1.38
N ILE A 99 0.69 11.61 1.08
CA ILE A 99 1.83 11.18 1.90
C ILE A 99 2.92 12.25 1.91
N VAL A 100 3.29 12.80 0.74
CA VAL A 100 4.39 13.78 0.68
C VAL A 100 3.98 15.10 1.35
N HIS A 101 2.72 15.51 1.20
CA HIS A 101 2.21 16.71 1.87
C HIS A 101 2.02 16.53 3.38
N LEU A 102 1.65 15.34 3.84
CA LEU A 102 1.66 15.04 5.28
C LEU A 102 3.08 15.09 5.86
N TYR A 103 4.08 14.61 5.13
CA TYR A 103 5.47 14.74 5.54
C TYR A 103 5.91 16.21 5.63
N GLU A 104 5.53 17.05 4.66
CA GLU A 104 5.85 18.49 4.67
C GLU A 104 5.23 19.21 5.87
N GLU A 105 4.01 18.86 6.26
CA GLU A 105 3.28 19.51 7.37
C GLU A 105 3.68 18.97 8.75
N PHE A 106 3.91 17.65 8.88
CA PHE A 106 4.07 16.97 10.17
C PHE A 106 5.43 16.30 10.36
N GLY A 107 6.34 16.36 9.39
CA GLY A 107 7.61 15.65 9.42
C GLY A 107 7.42 14.14 9.54
N TYR A 108 7.80 13.55 10.67
CA TYR A 108 7.70 12.11 10.89
C TYR A 108 6.35 11.66 11.50
N ASP A 109 5.56 12.60 12.02
CA ASP A 109 4.41 12.31 12.89
C ASP A 109 3.09 12.20 12.11
N PHE A 110 3.09 11.52 10.96
CA PHE A 110 1.89 11.36 10.13
C PHE A 110 1.45 9.91 9.89
N CYS A 111 2.27 8.91 10.20
CA CYS A 111 1.99 7.53 9.81
C CYS A 111 0.65 7.00 10.36
N ASP A 112 0.27 7.38 11.58
CA ASP A 112 -0.99 6.97 12.22
C ASP A 112 -2.22 7.74 11.69
N MET A 113 -2.01 8.76 10.85
CA MET A 113 -3.08 9.49 10.15
C MET A 113 -3.54 8.77 8.87
N LEU A 114 -2.74 7.81 8.39
CA LEU A 114 -3.02 7.07 7.17
C LEU A 114 -3.95 5.88 7.47
N ASP A 115 -5.15 5.90 6.89
CA ASP A 115 -6.02 4.73 6.84
C ASP A 115 -5.79 4.02 5.53
N GLY A 116 -4.94 3.01 5.53
CA GLY A 116 -4.48 2.37 4.31
C GLY A 116 -3.64 1.14 4.54
N ILE A 117 -3.23 0.54 3.43
CA ILE A 117 -2.17 -0.48 3.39
C ILE A 117 -1.05 0.06 2.51
N PHE A 118 0.17 0.07 3.00
CA PHE A 118 1.24 0.88 2.42
C PHE A 118 2.63 0.41 2.81
N ALA A 119 3.54 0.57 1.85
CA ALA A 119 4.97 0.68 2.08
C ALA A 119 5.41 1.97 1.37
N LEU A 120 6.07 2.88 2.08
CA LEU A 120 6.44 4.19 1.56
C LEU A 120 7.87 4.60 1.93
N VAL A 121 8.44 5.46 1.10
CA VAL A 121 9.69 6.18 1.35
C VAL A 121 9.47 7.63 0.92
N VAL A 122 9.76 8.57 1.82
CA VAL A 122 9.83 10.01 1.52
C VAL A 122 11.27 10.47 1.77
N ILE A 123 11.83 11.25 0.85
CA ILE A 123 13.18 11.83 0.93
C ILE A 123 13.07 13.34 0.73
N ASP A 124 13.67 14.13 1.62
CA ASP A 124 13.77 15.58 1.51
C ASP A 124 15.19 16.04 1.90
N GLY A 125 15.97 16.45 0.89
CA GLY A 125 17.39 16.71 1.07
C GLY A 125 18.14 15.44 1.51
N ASP A 126 18.78 15.49 2.68
CA ASP A 126 19.43 14.34 3.32
C ASP A 126 18.51 13.65 4.36
N ASP A 127 17.33 14.23 4.64
CA ASP A 127 16.35 13.66 5.56
C ASP A 127 15.43 12.68 4.83
N TYR A 128 14.94 11.66 5.54
CA TYR A 128 14.04 10.67 4.96
C TYR A 128 13.26 9.92 6.04
N ILE A 129 12.08 9.43 5.63
CA ILE A 129 11.26 8.52 6.41
C ILE A 129 10.86 7.32 5.54
N VAL A 130 10.92 6.14 6.14
CA VAL A 130 10.41 4.90 5.55
C VAL A 130 9.33 4.37 6.46
N ALA A 131 8.16 4.03 5.95
CA ALA A 131 7.09 3.48 6.78
C ALA A 131 6.39 2.30 6.14
N ARG A 132 5.90 1.39 6.99
CA ARG A 132 5.12 0.23 6.61
C ARG A 132 3.80 0.21 7.40
N ASP A 133 2.72 -0.20 6.75
CA ASP A 133 1.38 -0.18 7.32
C ASP A 133 1.24 -1.01 8.62
N PRO A 134 0.20 -0.73 9.43
CA PRO A 134 0.01 -1.29 10.77
C PRO A 134 0.25 -2.80 10.90
N LEU A 135 -0.20 -3.57 9.91
CA LEU A 135 -0.18 -5.04 9.94
C LEU A 135 0.79 -5.65 8.89
N GLY A 136 1.49 -4.81 8.13
CA GLY A 136 2.48 -5.23 7.16
C GLY A 136 1.89 -5.88 5.92
N VAL A 137 0.68 -5.47 5.52
CA VAL A 137 -0.02 -5.99 4.34
C VAL A 137 0.81 -5.76 3.08
N LYS A 138 1.39 -4.57 2.90
CA LYS A 138 2.34 -4.31 1.81
C LYS A 138 3.74 -4.73 2.25
N PRO A 139 4.48 -5.50 1.44
CA PRO A 139 5.80 -5.97 1.80
C PRO A 139 6.84 -4.84 1.68
N LEU A 140 7.80 -4.82 2.61
CA LEU A 140 8.94 -3.92 2.57
C LEU A 140 10.14 -4.57 3.27
N TYR A 141 11.27 -4.56 2.57
CA TYR A 141 12.56 -5.07 3.02
C TYR A 141 13.55 -3.93 3.08
N TYR A 142 14.53 -4.05 3.95
CA TYR A 142 15.67 -3.13 3.99
C TYR A 142 16.98 -3.89 4.03
N GLY A 143 18.05 -3.24 3.61
CA GLY A 143 19.40 -3.79 3.68
C GLY A 143 20.47 -2.71 3.62
N MET A 144 21.70 -3.11 3.92
CA MET A 144 22.85 -2.22 3.90
C MET A 144 23.99 -2.83 3.07
N ASP A 145 24.59 -2.04 2.20
CA ASP A 145 25.72 -2.46 1.38
C ASP A 145 27.09 -2.24 2.06
N GLU A 146 28.16 -2.59 1.35
CA GLU A 146 29.53 -2.47 1.87
C GLU A 146 29.97 -1.03 2.17
N ARG A 147 29.31 -0.04 1.55
CA ARG A 147 29.62 1.39 1.69
C ARG A 147 28.69 2.08 2.69
N GLY A 148 27.84 1.33 3.39
CA GLY A 148 26.88 1.85 4.36
C GLY A 148 25.64 2.48 3.74
N ARG A 149 25.38 2.27 2.44
CA ARG A 149 24.14 2.75 1.81
C ARG A 149 22.98 1.89 2.24
N LEU A 150 21.87 2.52 2.60
CA LEU A 150 20.63 1.82 2.95
C LEU A 150 19.76 1.62 1.72
N TYR A 151 19.14 0.46 1.66
CA TYR A 151 18.23 0.04 0.60
C TYR A 151 16.89 -0.26 1.22
N PHE A 152 15.82 0.12 0.53
CA PHE A 152 14.45 -0.24 0.89
C PHE A 152 13.74 -0.72 -0.37
N ALA A 153 13.12 -1.91 -0.35
CA ALA A 153 12.47 -2.46 -1.52
C ALA A 153 11.23 -3.32 -1.19
N SER A 154 10.25 -3.34 -2.09
CA SER A 154 9.05 -4.18 -1.89
C SER A 154 9.36 -5.68 -1.78
N GLU A 155 10.40 -6.16 -2.48
CA GLU A 155 10.78 -7.58 -2.47
C GLU A 155 12.29 -7.75 -2.35
N MET A 156 12.73 -8.68 -1.49
CA MET A 156 14.15 -8.90 -1.17
C MET A 156 15.05 -9.11 -2.40
N LYS A 157 14.55 -9.77 -3.46
CA LYS A 157 15.33 -10.06 -4.68
C LYS A 157 15.84 -8.81 -5.43
N ALA A 158 15.27 -7.63 -5.15
CA ALA A 158 15.77 -6.39 -5.68
C ALA A 158 17.10 -5.95 -5.04
N ILE A 159 17.42 -6.43 -3.83
CA ILE A 159 18.52 -5.89 -3.01
C ILE A 159 19.47 -6.96 -2.45
N THR A 160 19.11 -8.24 -2.50
CA THR A 160 19.86 -9.34 -1.85
C THR A 160 21.30 -9.48 -2.33
N ASP A 161 21.58 -9.22 -3.61
CA ASP A 161 22.93 -9.29 -4.18
C ASP A 161 23.70 -7.96 -4.06
N GLN A 162 23.07 -6.93 -3.50
CA GLN A 162 23.68 -5.63 -3.26
C GLN A 162 24.04 -5.41 -1.78
N CYS A 163 23.36 -6.09 -0.87
CA CYS A 163 23.45 -5.84 0.57
C CYS A 163 24.24 -6.95 1.30
N LYS A 164 25.09 -6.55 2.26
CA LYS A 164 25.76 -7.49 3.19
C LYS A 164 24.80 -8.09 4.20
N SER A 165 23.80 -7.30 4.58
CA SER A 165 22.74 -7.69 5.49
C SER A 165 21.43 -7.12 4.98
N PHE A 166 20.36 -7.89 5.15
CA PHE A 166 19.00 -7.47 4.82
C PHE A 166 18.01 -8.11 5.77
N SER A 167 16.88 -7.45 5.99
CA SER A 167 15.79 -7.94 6.83
C SER A 167 14.47 -7.34 6.37
N THR A 168 13.38 -7.74 7.02
CA THR A 168 12.05 -7.16 6.80
C THR A 168 11.90 -5.87 7.60
N CYS A 169 11.30 -4.83 7.01
CA CYS A 169 10.83 -3.69 7.80
C CYS A 169 9.66 -4.16 8.68
N PRO A 170 9.70 -3.94 10.01
CA PRO A 170 8.64 -4.38 10.90
C PRO A 170 7.30 -3.68 10.57
N PRO A 171 6.16 -4.40 10.63
CA PRO A 171 4.82 -3.82 10.51
C PRO A 171 4.55 -2.71 11.53
N GLY A 172 3.79 -1.68 11.15
CA GLY A 172 3.38 -0.61 12.06
C GLY A 172 4.54 0.23 12.59
N HIS A 173 5.66 0.27 11.85
CA HIS A 173 6.83 1.08 12.18
C HIS A 173 7.16 2.06 11.05
N TYR A 174 7.75 3.18 11.45
CA TYR A 174 8.56 3.99 10.55
C TYR A 174 10.04 3.88 10.92
N TYR A 175 10.92 4.29 10.01
CA TYR A 175 12.36 4.35 10.19
C TYR A 175 12.88 5.71 9.72
N THR A 176 13.81 6.26 10.50
CA THR A 176 14.65 7.41 10.11
C THR A 176 16.10 7.11 10.50
N GLU A 177 17.07 7.82 9.93
CA GLU A 177 18.47 7.72 10.36
C GLU A 177 18.65 8.06 11.85
N LYS A 178 17.89 9.04 12.34
CA LYS A 178 18.01 9.59 13.69
C LYS A 178 17.51 8.64 14.77
N THR A 179 16.40 7.94 14.50
CA THR A 179 15.69 7.13 15.52
C THR A 179 15.79 5.64 15.29
N GLY A 180 16.21 5.19 14.11
CA GLY A 180 15.96 3.82 13.69
C GLY A 180 14.46 3.53 13.60
N PHE A 181 14.07 2.26 13.81
CA PHE A 181 12.67 1.84 13.76
C PHE A 181 11.89 2.29 15.00
N VAL A 182 10.74 2.93 14.78
CA VAL A 182 9.80 3.37 15.81
C VAL A 182 8.42 2.81 15.52
N LYS A 183 7.83 2.08 16.48
CA LYS A 183 6.45 1.58 16.40
C LYS A 183 5.49 2.76 16.53
N TYR A 184 4.80 3.13 15.46
CA TYR A 184 3.76 4.18 15.51
C TYR A 184 2.39 3.58 15.83
N TYR A 185 2.10 2.38 15.31
CA TYR A 185 0.81 1.73 15.53
C TYR A 185 0.77 1.03 16.88
N LYS A 186 -0.03 1.56 17.82
CA LYS A 186 -0.16 1.03 19.19
C LYS A 186 -1.64 0.86 19.54
N PRO A 187 -2.31 -0.16 18.96
CA PRO A 187 -3.72 -0.33 19.19
C PRO A 187 -4.01 -0.70 20.65
N GLU A 188 -5.06 -0.12 21.21
CA GLU A 188 -5.43 -0.37 22.61
C GLU A 188 -5.81 -1.83 22.88
N TRP A 189 -6.33 -2.53 21.86
CA TRP A 189 -6.76 -3.92 21.96
C TRP A 189 -5.59 -4.91 22.15
N GLU A 190 -4.33 -4.50 21.99
CA GLU A 190 -3.17 -5.32 22.40
C GLU A 190 -3.16 -5.57 23.91
N ALA A 191 -3.75 -4.68 24.71
CA ALA A 191 -3.96 -4.87 26.14
C ALA A 191 -5.35 -5.47 26.37
N HIS A 192 -5.43 -6.80 26.54
CA HIS A 192 -6.71 -7.50 26.72
C HIS A 192 -7.54 -6.97 27.90
N GLU A 193 -6.90 -6.38 28.92
CA GLU A 193 -7.56 -5.75 30.06
C GLU A 193 -8.38 -4.51 29.66
N LYS A 194 -8.07 -3.88 28.51
CA LYS A 194 -8.85 -2.77 27.94
C LYS A 194 -10.08 -3.24 27.17
N ALA A 195 -10.23 -4.54 26.89
CA ALA A 195 -11.39 -5.09 26.17
C ALA A 195 -12.62 -5.22 27.08
N VAL A 196 -13.09 -4.08 27.61
CA VAL A 196 -14.23 -3.98 28.55
C VAL A 196 -15.55 -3.64 27.88
N GLU A 197 -15.51 -3.24 26.61
CA GLU A 197 -16.70 -2.87 25.85
C GLU A 197 -17.61 -4.08 25.63
N LYS A 198 -18.93 -3.86 25.69
CA LYS A 198 -19.90 -4.92 25.44
C LYS A 198 -19.95 -5.25 23.95
N LEU A 199 -20.15 -6.52 23.62
CA LEU A 199 -20.35 -6.97 22.25
C LEU A 199 -21.52 -6.21 21.59
N ASP A 200 -21.20 -5.51 20.50
CA ASP A 200 -22.18 -4.89 19.61
C ASP A 200 -22.04 -5.49 18.21
N LEU A 201 -22.99 -6.38 17.86
CA LEU A 201 -23.02 -7.04 16.56
C LEU A 201 -23.34 -6.08 15.41
N GLN A 202 -24.10 -5.02 15.68
CA GLN A 202 -24.46 -4.04 14.66
C GLN A 202 -23.26 -3.14 14.34
N ALA A 203 -22.52 -2.73 15.37
CA ALA A 203 -21.25 -2.02 15.19
C ALA A 203 -20.25 -2.87 14.38
N LEU A 204 -20.08 -4.15 14.73
CA LEU A 204 -19.19 -5.06 13.99
C LEU A 204 -19.58 -5.19 12.51
N GLN A 205 -20.88 -5.39 12.23
CA GLN A 205 -21.38 -5.47 10.85
C GLN A 205 -21.13 -4.16 10.10
N SER A 206 -21.44 -3.01 10.71
CA SER A 206 -21.24 -1.70 10.10
C SER A 206 -19.76 -1.42 9.83
N SER A 207 -18.87 -1.71 10.77
CA SER A 207 -17.43 -1.54 10.61
C SER A 207 -16.88 -2.40 9.48
N LEU A 208 -17.33 -3.65 9.36
CA LEU A 208 -16.93 -4.52 8.24
C LEU A 208 -17.45 -3.98 6.90
N THR A 209 -18.70 -3.53 6.83
CA THR A 209 -19.26 -2.92 5.62
C THR A 209 -18.49 -1.67 5.19
N GLN A 210 -18.21 -0.75 6.11
CA GLN A 210 -17.42 0.45 5.83
C GLN A 210 -15.97 0.10 5.42
N ALA A 211 -15.40 -0.96 6.01
CA ALA A 211 -14.07 -1.43 5.64
C ALA A 211 -14.02 -2.00 4.20
N VAL A 212 -15.10 -2.63 3.72
CA VAL A 212 -15.23 -3.06 2.32
C VAL A 212 -15.46 -1.87 1.41
N GLU A 213 -16.40 -0.99 1.76
CA GLU A 213 -16.76 0.20 0.97
C GLU A 213 -15.55 1.07 0.63
N LYS A 214 -14.73 1.41 1.64
CA LYS A 214 -13.52 2.23 1.41
C LYS A 214 -12.46 1.55 0.54
N ARG A 215 -12.52 0.22 0.38
CA ARG A 215 -11.63 -0.59 -0.47
C ARG A 215 -12.13 -0.76 -1.90
N LEU A 216 -13.33 -0.26 -2.23
CA LEU A 216 -13.82 -0.18 -3.60
C LEU A 216 -13.26 1.03 -4.37
N MET A 217 -12.30 1.75 -3.78
CA MET A 217 -11.59 2.87 -4.37
C MET A 217 -10.67 2.41 -5.52
N CYS A 218 -11.16 2.45 -6.75
CA CYS A 218 -10.38 2.17 -7.96
C CYS A 218 -11.03 2.78 -9.22
N ASP A 219 -10.21 3.12 -10.21
CA ASP A 219 -10.62 3.61 -11.54
C ASP A 219 -10.60 2.49 -12.60
N VAL A 220 -10.37 1.25 -12.18
CA VAL A 220 -10.28 0.04 -13.03
C VAL A 220 -11.28 -1.01 -12.58
N SER A 221 -11.58 -1.98 -13.44
CA SER A 221 -12.36 -3.14 -13.06
C SER A 221 -11.65 -3.96 -11.99
N PHE A 222 -12.41 -4.44 -11.02
CA PHE A 222 -11.93 -5.32 -9.97
C PHE A 222 -12.82 -6.56 -9.87
N GLY A 223 -12.34 -7.55 -9.13
CA GLY A 223 -13.10 -8.75 -8.80
C GLY A 223 -12.85 -9.20 -7.37
N VAL A 224 -13.56 -10.23 -6.96
CA VAL A 224 -13.42 -10.82 -5.63
C VAL A 224 -12.90 -12.26 -5.72
N LEU A 225 -12.03 -12.62 -4.78
CA LEU A 225 -11.68 -14.03 -4.57
C LEU A 225 -12.76 -14.68 -3.72
N LEU A 226 -13.32 -15.79 -4.19
CA LEU A 226 -14.43 -16.47 -3.54
C LEU A 226 -14.05 -17.93 -3.32
N SER A 227 -13.86 -18.36 -2.08
CA SER A 227 -13.55 -19.77 -1.76
C SER A 227 -14.80 -20.59 -1.41
N GLY A 228 -15.94 -19.92 -1.23
CA GLY A 228 -17.13 -20.51 -0.61
C GLY A 228 -17.08 -20.55 0.92
N GLY A 229 -15.91 -20.38 1.53
CA GLY A 229 -15.74 -20.17 2.96
C GLY A 229 -16.34 -18.84 3.44
N LEU A 230 -16.73 -18.79 4.71
CA LEU A 230 -17.46 -17.68 5.33
C LEU A 230 -16.85 -16.31 5.03
N ASP A 231 -15.54 -16.16 5.23
CA ASP A 231 -14.87 -14.85 5.12
C ASP A 231 -14.95 -14.29 3.70
N SER A 232 -14.54 -15.08 2.71
CA SER A 232 -14.60 -14.67 1.30
C SER A 232 -16.04 -14.43 0.82
N SER A 233 -16.99 -15.24 1.31
CA SER A 233 -18.41 -15.09 0.99
C SER A 233 -19.01 -13.83 1.60
N LEU A 234 -18.62 -13.46 2.82
CA LEU A 234 -19.03 -12.21 3.47
C LEU A 234 -18.53 -10.99 2.70
N ILE A 235 -17.24 -10.97 2.33
CA ILE A 235 -16.66 -9.88 1.55
C ILE A 235 -17.35 -9.78 0.19
N ALA A 236 -17.49 -10.89 -0.55
CA ALA A 236 -18.14 -10.91 -1.86
C ALA A 236 -19.61 -10.46 -1.78
N SER A 237 -20.35 -10.88 -0.75
CA SER A 237 -21.74 -10.48 -0.54
C SER A 237 -21.88 -9.00 -0.18
N ILE A 238 -20.99 -8.45 0.64
CA ILE A 238 -20.97 -7.01 0.95
C ILE A 238 -20.63 -6.22 -0.31
N THR A 239 -19.60 -6.62 -1.06
CA THR A 239 -19.23 -5.96 -2.32
C THR A 239 -20.38 -5.98 -3.33
N SER A 240 -21.03 -7.13 -3.54
CA SER A 240 -22.18 -7.23 -4.46
C SER A 240 -23.30 -6.25 -4.09
N ARG A 241 -23.66 -6.16 -2.80
CA ARG A 241 -24.67 -5.20 -2.31
C ARG A 241 -24.25 -3.74 -2.48
N LEU A 242 -22.98 -3.41 -2.27
CA LEU A 242 -22.47 -2.05 -2.46
C LEU A 242 -22.45 -1.62 -3.94
N LEU A 243 -22.40 -2.59 -4.86
CA LEU A 243 -22.45 -2.34 -6.30
C LEU A 243 -23.88 -2.38 -6.86
N GLU A 244 -24.89 -2.68 -6.06
CA GLU A 244 -26.28 -2.75 -6.52
C GLU A 244 -26.72 -1.39 -7.06
N GLY A 245 -27.18 -1.37 -8.33
CA GLY A 245 -27.58 -0.14 -9.02
C GLY A 245 -26.45 0.68 -9.62
N SER A 246 -25.18 0.30 -9.45
CA SER A 246 -24.04 0.98 -10.11
C SER A 246 -23.92 0.65 -11.60
N GLY A 247 -24.56 -0.45 -12.03
CA GLY A 247 -24.42 -1.00 -13.38
C GLY A 247 -23.10 -1.75 -13.63
N GLN A 248 -22.23 -1.85 -12.62
CA GLN A 248 -20.99 -2.63 -12.70
C GLN A 248 -21.25 -4.11 -12.43
N GLU A 249 -20.72 -4.97 -13.30
CA GLU A 249 -20.76 -6.41 -13.13
C GLU A 249 -19.63 -6.87 -12.20
N LEU A 250 -19.96 -7.63 -11.15
CA LEU A 250 -18.97 -8.16 -10.22
C LEU A 250 -18.50 -9.54 -10.65
N HIS A 251 -17.22 -9.63 -11.03
CA HIS A 251 -16.57 -10.91 -11.28
C HIS A 251 -16.07 -11.55 -9.98
N SER A 252 -16.31 -12.86 -9.82
CA SER A 252 -15.75 -13.63 -8.70
C SER A 252 -14.89 -14.78 -9.21
N PHE A 253 -13.81 -15.11 -8.51
CA PHE A 253 -12.84 -16.10 -8.95
C PHE A 253 -12.55 -17.12 -7.85
N SER A 254 -12.43 -18.38 -8.25
CA SER A 254 -12.02 -19.49 -7.39
C SER A 254 -10.97 -20.33 -8.08
N ILE A 255 -10.16 -21.04 -7.29
CA ILE A 255 -9.18 -22.00 -7.80
C ILE A 255 -9.29 -23.31 -7.02
N GLY A 256 -9.21 -24.43 -7.73
CA GLY A 256 -9.30 -25.78 -7.19
C GLY A 256 -8.72 -26.79 -8.19
N LEU A 257 -8.54 -28.03 -7.76
CA LEU A 257 -7.97 -29.09 -8.60
C LEU A 257 -8.89 -29.44 -9.78
N ASP A 258 -10.19 -29.53 -9.52
CA ASP A 258 -11.24 -29.77 -10.51
C ASP A 258 -12.59 -29.27 -9.98
N ALA A 259 -13.61 -29.25 -10.84
CA ALA A 259 -14.95 -28.72 -10.54
C ALA A 259 -15.68 -29.42 -9.37
N SER A 260 -15.25 -30.61 -8.96
CA SER A 260 -15.83 -31.35 -7.84
C SER A 260 -15.19 -30.99 -6.49
N ALA A 261 -14.12 -30.19 -6.48
CA ALA A 261 -13.47 -29.72 -5.26
C ALA A 261 -14.50 -29.03 -4.34
N PRO A 262 -14.51 -29.33 -3.02
CA PRO A 262 -15.49 -28.78 -2.08
C PRO A 262 -15.57 -27.25 -2.10
N ASP A 263 -14.41 -26.57 -2.20
CA ASP A 263 -14.32 -25.12 -2.26
C ASP A 263 -14.96 -24.56 -3.54
N LEU A 264 -14.80 -25.21 -4.70
CA LEU A 264 -15.44 -24.77 -5.94
C LEU A 264 -16.94 -24.97 -5.91
N VAL A 265 -17.42 -26.09 -5.34
CA VAL A 265 -18.85 -26.33 -5.17
C VAL A 265 -19.47 -25.30 -4.22
N ALA A 266 -18.77 -24.95 -3.13
CA ALA A 266 -19.22 -23.94 -2.18
C ALA A 266 -19.17 -22.52 -2.78
N ALA A 267 -18.09 -22.16 -3.47
CA ALA A 267 -17.94 -20.88 -4.14
C ALA A 267 -19.02 -20.68 -5.20
N LYS A 268 -19.30 -21.70 -6.02
CA LYS A 268 -20.37 -21.66 -7.01
C LYS A 268 -21.74 -21.40 -6.38
N LYS A 269 -22.07 -22.07 -5.28
CA LYS A 269 -23.34 -21.81 -4.56
C LYS A 269 -23.45 -20.36 -4.10
N VAL A 270 -22.35 -19.79 -3.61
CA VAL A 270 -22.33 -18.40 -3.15
C VAL A 270 -22.45 -17.46 -4.35
N ALA A 271 -21.68 -17.68 -5.41
CA ALA A 271 -21.73 -16.91 -6.64
C ALA A 271 -23.12 -16.88 -7.27
N ASP A 272 -23.77 -18.05 -7.38
CA ASP A 272 -25.14 -18.18 -7.90
C ASP A 272 -26.14 -17.42 -6.99
N PHE A 273 -25.90 -17.37 -5.67
CA PHE A 273 -26.75 -16.62 -4.72
C PHE A 273 -26.57 -15.10 -4.80
N ILE A 274 -25.33 -14.61 -4.92
CA ILE A 274 -25.03 -13.17 -4.96
C ILE A 274 -25.02 -12.57 -6.38
N GLY A 275 -25.22 -13.40 -7.41
CA GLY A 275 -25.33 -12.97 -8.80
C GLY A 275 -24.02 -12.50 -9.45
N THR A 276 -22.87 -13.01 -9.02
CA THR A 276 -21.58 -12.67 -9.65
C THR A 276 -21.33 -13.46 -10.92
N THR A 277 -20.57 -12.89 -11.84
CA THR A 277 -20.00 -13.61 -12.98
C THR A 277 -18.78 -14.41 -12.54
N HIS A 278 -18.97 -15.73 -12.41
CA HIS A 278 -18.05 -16.68 -11.76
C HIS A 278 -17.24 -17.52 -12.74
#